data_AF-A0A1C6AHM2-F1
#
_entry.id   AF-A0A1C6AHM2-F1
#
_cell.length_a   1.000
_cell.length_b   1.000
_cell.length_c   1.000
_cell.angle_alpha   90.00
_cell.angle_beta   90.00
_cell.angle_gamma   90.00
#
_symmetry.space_group_name_H-M   'P 1'
#
loop_
_entity.id
_entity.type
_entity.pdbx_description
1 polymer ?
#
loop_
_entity_poly.entity_id
_entity_poly.type
_entity_poly.pdbx_seq_one_letter_code
_entity_poly.pdbx_strand_id
1 'polypeptide(L)'
;MRMSVILSSPYADYHVWEIDYYVWEQKQLEKTEIIYRHKLLLALRIAMDEYRLSNPEGYELIEDYYLGEKVTHKELGKRHGIAESTAREKLNRNLHRLRKLAYKNLSFLENEYLDN
;
A
#
# COMPACT_ATOMS: atom_id res chain seq x y z
N MET A 1 65.46 -4.02 -4.41
CA MET A 1 64.35 -4.25 -3.46
C MET A 1 63.43 -3.04 -3.55
N ARG A 2 62.29 -3.14 -4.25
CA ARG A 2 61.36 -2.01 -4.42
C ARG A 2 60.39 -2.01 -3.23
N MET A 3 60.54 -1.06 -2.31
CA MET A 3 59.53 -0.76 -1.30
C MET A 3 58.36 -0.06 -2.01
N SER A 4 57.26 -0.78 -2.21
CA SER A 4 55.96 -0.18 -2.51
C SER A 4 55.42 0.44 -1.23
N VAL A 5 55.55 1.76 -1.11
CA VAL A 5 54.80 2.54 -0.12
C VAL A 5 53.34 2.55 -0.60
N ILE A 6 52.50 1.71 0.01
CA ILE A 6 51.06 1.86 -0.10
C ILE A 6 50.72 3.06 0.79
N LEU A 7 50.56 4.23 0.17
CA LEU A 7 49.95 5.37 0.82
C LEU A 7 48.46 5.04 0.98
N SER A 8 48.05 4.51 2.14
CA SER A 8 46.65 4.54 2.55
C SER A 8 46.28 6.02 2.77
N SER A 9 45.68 6.63 1.76
CA SER A 9 45.18 8.01 1.87
C SER A 9 44.03 8.03 2.88
N PRO A 10 44.06 8.89 3.92
CA PRO A 10 42.94 9.05 4.85
C PRO A 10 41.63 9.45 4.16
N TYR A 11 41.74 10.04 2.95
CA TYR A 11 40.60 10.39 2.11
C TYR A 11 39.94 9.17 1.47
N ALA A 12 40.69 8.09 1.23
CA ALA A 12 40.12 6.87 0.64
C ALA A 12 39.21 6.14 1.63
N ASP A 13 39.57 6.12 2.92
CA ASP A 13 38.71 5.54 3.96
C ASP A 13 37.43 6.36 4.15
N TYR A 14 37.53 7.69 4.27
CA TYR A 14 36.35 8.56 4.44
C TYR A 14 35.28 8.37 3.36
N HIS A 15 35.68 8.25 2.09
CA HIS A 15 34.74 8.04 0.98
C HIS A 15 34.09 6.65 1.00
N VAL A 16 34.74 5.62 1.55
CA VAL A 16 34.15 4.28 1.71
C VAL A 16 33.07 4.30 2.79
N TRP A 17 33.30 4.98 3.92
CA TRP A 17 32.29 5.13 4.98
C TRP A 17 31.06 5.93 4.52
N GLU A 18 31.24 6.96 3.69
CA GLU A 18 30.13 7.72 3.08
C GLU A 18 29.29 6.86 2.12
N ILE A 19 29.94 6.02 1.31
CA ILE A 19 29.25 5.08 0.40
C ILE A 19 28.49 4.03 1.21
N ASP A 20 29.11 3.43 2.23
CA ASP A 20 28.48 2.41 3.07
C ASP A 20 27.29 2.99 3.86
N TYR A 21 27.42 4.22 4.36
CA TYR A 21 26.33 4.96 5.01
C TYR A 21 25.18 5.21 4.03
N TYR A 22 25.48 5.71 2.83
CA TYR A 22 24.45 5.96 1.81
C TYR A 22 23.75 4.67 1.39
N VAL A 23 24.49 3.58 1.16
CA VAL A 23 23.91 2.27 0.84
C VAL A 23 23.07 1.74 1.99
N TRP A 24 23.49 1.92 3.24
CA TRP A 24 22.70 1.56 4.41
C TRP A 24 21.40 2.37 4.50
N GLU A 25 21.46 3.68 4.28
CA GLU A 25 20.31 4.58 4.27
C GLU A 25 19.31 4.20 3.18
N GLN A 26 19.78 3.92 1.96
CA GLN A 26 18.92 3.42 0.87
C GLN A 26 18.23 2.10 1.24
N LYS A 27 18.95 1.16 1.86
CA LYS A 27 18.36 -0.10 2.35
C LYS A 27 17.31 0.13 3.46
N GLN A 28 17.52 1.11 4.34
CA GLN A 28 16.51 1.47 5.34
C GLN A 28 15.27 2.12 4.70
N LEU A 29 15.45 2.96 3.69
CA LEU A 29 14.36 3.57 2.93
C LEU A 29 13.54 2.50 2.20
N GLU A 30 14.20 1.57 1.50
CA GLU A 30 13.55 0.43 0.84
C GLU A 30 12.79 -0.45 1.85
N LYS A 31 13.41 -0.76 3.00
CA LYS A 31 12.76 -1.52 4.07
C LYS A 31 11.53 -0.78 4.61
N THR A 32 11.63 0.53 4.82
CA THR A 32 10.53 1.38 5.28
C THR A 32 9.39 1.41 4.26
N GLU A 33 9.71 1.51 2.97
CA GLU A 33 8.73 1.46 1.90
C GLU A 33 8.02 0.09 1.84
N ILE A 34 8.76 -1.01 1.95
CA ILE A 34 8.18 -2.36 2.00
C ILE A 34 7.24 -2.50 3.20
N ILE A 35 7.66 -2.05 4.38
CA ILE A 35 6.82 -2.08 5.59
C ILE A 35 5.56 -1.24 5.38
N TYR A 36 5.69 -0.03 4.83
CA TYR A 36 4.54 0.85 4.59
C TYR A 36 3.56 0.24 3.58
N ARG A 37 4.07 -0.30 2.45
CA ARG A 37 3.24 -1.02 1.47
C ARG A 37 2.53 -2.22 2.10
N HIS A 38 3.22 -2.98 2.96
CA HIS A 38 2.61 -4.10 3.67
C HIS A 38 1.48 -3.63 4.60
N LYS A 39 1.69 -2.55 5.37
CA LYS A 39 0.66 -1.96 6.24
C LYS A 39 -0.54 -1.47 5.43
N LEU A 40 -0.34 -0.84 4.27
CA LEU A 40 -1.41 -0.43 3.37
C LEU A 40 -2.27 -1.60 2.90
N LEU A 41 -1.64 -2.70 2.47
CA LEU A 41 -2.35 -3.89 2.02
C LEU A 41 -3.12 -4.56 3.17
N LEU A 42 -2.51 -4.63 4.35
CA LEU A 42 -3.17 -5.18 5.54
C LEU A 42 -4.37 -4.32 5.97
N ALA A 43 -4.20 -2.99 6.00
CA ALA A 43 -5.28 -2.05 6.30
C ALA A 43 -6.45 -2.16 5.33
N LEU A 44 -6.17 -2.28 4.03
CA LEU A 44 -7.19 -2.50 3.01
C LEU A 44 -7.90 -3.84 3.20
N ARG A 45 -7.17 -4.92 3.50
CA ARG A 45 -7.75 -6.24 3.74
C ARG A 45 -8.71 -6.22 4.93
N ILE A 46 -8.28 -5.67 6.07
CA ILE A 46 -9.13 -5.52 7.26
C ILE A 46 -10.38 -4.69 6.91
N ALA A 47 -10.19 -3.57 6.21
CA ALA A 47 -11.30 -2.73 5.79
C ALA A 47 -12.28 -3.46 4.86
N MET A 48 -11.80 -4.30 3.94
CA MET A 48 -12.65 -5.11 3.08
C MET A 48 -13.47 -6.13 3.88
N ASP A 49 -12.87 -6.81 4.86
CA ASP A 49 -13.58 -7.75 5.72
C ASP A 49 -14.66 -7.06 6.58
N GLU A 50 -14.32 -5.92 7.19
CA GLU A 50 -15.29 -5.09 7.93
C GLU A 50 -16.42 -4.56 7.04
N TYR A 51 -16.06 -4.14 5.82
CA TYR A 51 -17.02 -3.59 4.88
C TYR A 51 -17.97 -4.65 4.36
N ARG A 52 -17.48 -5.86 4.11
CA ARG A 52 -18.29 -7.03 3.74
C ARG A 52 -19.34 -7.34 4.80
N LEU A 53 -18.97 -7.27 6.08
CA LEU A 53 -19.89 -7.54 7.19
C LEU A 53 -20.91 -6.42 7.39
N SER A 54 -20.51 -5.16 7.22
CA SER A 54 -21.36 -4.00 7.48
C SER A 54 -22.23 -3.56 6.28
N ASN A 55 -21.80 -3.82 5.05
CA ASN A 55 -22.52 -3.48 3.83
C ASN A 55 -22.32 -4.53 2.72
N PRO A 56 -22.94 -5.72 2.84
CA PRO A 56 -22.75 -6.82 1.90
C PRO A 56 -23.05 -6.45 0.44
N GLU A 57 -24.16 -5.76 0.18
CA GLU A 57 -24.54 -5.32 -1.18
C GLU A 57 -23.51 -4.34 -1.78
N GLY A 58 -22.99 -3.44 -0.95
CA GLY A 58 -21.96 -2.50 -1.39
C GLY A 58 -20.61 -3.17 -1.63
N TYR A 59 -20.29 -4.21 -0.87
CA TYR A 59 -19.12 -5.05 -1.06
C TYR A 59 -19.23 -5.85 -2.36
N GLU A 60 -20.39 -6.46 -2.65
CA GLU A 60 -20.62 -7.23 -3.88
C GLU A 60 -20.41 -6.38 -5.15
N LEU A 61 -20.86 -5.12 -5.14
CA LEU A 61 -20.59 -4.16 -6.23
C LEU A 61 -19.07 -3.91 -6.44
N ILE A 62 -18.29 -3.84 -5.36
CA ILE A 62 -16.84 -3.65 -5.43
C ILE A 62 -16.15 -4.93 -5.91
N GLU A 63 -16.58 -6.07 -5.37
CA GLU A 63 -16.07 -7.39 -5.73
C GLU A 63 -16.29 -7.66 -7.22
N ASP A 64 -17.51 -7.47 -7.72
CA ASP A 64 -17.82 -7.62 -9.14
C ASP A 64 -16.93 -6.76 -10.04
N TYR A 65 -16.75 -5.48 -9.70
CA TYR A 65 -16.03 -4.54 -10.56
C TYR A 65 -14.50 -4.71 -10.53
N TYR A 66 -13.91 -5.01 -9.36
CA TYR A 66 -12.45 -5.04 -9.19
C TYR A 66 -11.85 -6.44 -9.02
N LEU A 67 -12.60 -7.39 -8.47
CA LEU A 67 -12.10 -8.70 -8.08
C LEU A 67 -12.70 -9.84 -8.92
N GLY A 68 -13.86 -9.61 -9.54
CA GLY A 68 -14.51 -10.51 -10.48
C GLY A 68 -13.94 -10.39 -11.91
N GLU A 69 -14.67 -10.97 -12.88
CA GLU A 69 -14.39 -10.75 -14.30
C GLU A 69 -14.58 -9.28 -14.62
N LYS A 70 -13.49 -8.51 -14.79
CA LYS A 70 -13.43 -7.07 -15.11
C LYS A 70 -14.68 -6.53 -15.84
N VAL A 71 -15.75 -6.25 -15.10
CA VAL A 71 -17.03 -5.86 -15.69
C VAL A 71 -17.06 -4.35 -15.85
N THR A 72 -17.57 -3.92 -17.00
CA THR A 72 -17.83 -2.52 -17.26
C THR A 72 -18.97 -2.01 -16.36
N HIS A 73 -19.07 -0.68 -16.17
CA HIS A 73 -20.20 -0.10 -15.42
C HIS A 73 -21.57 -0.50 -16.00
N LYS A 74 -21.64 -0.71 -17.32
CA LYS A 74 -22.84 -1.15 -18.03
C LYS A 74 -23.23 -2.57 -17.63
N GLU A 75 -22.26 -3.48 -17.59
CA GLU A 75 -22.48 -4.87 -17.18
C GLU A 75 -22.79 -4.97 -15.69
N LEU A 76 -22.13 -4.15 -14.86
CA LEU A 76 -22.42 -4.01 -13.44
C LEU A 76 -23.88 -3.59 -13.23
N GLY A 77 -24.35 -2.56 -13.97
CA GLY A 77 -25.74 -2.13 -13.92
C GLY A 77 -26.72 -3.26 -14.31
N LYS A 78 -26.41 -4.00 -15.38
CA LYS A 78 -27.21 -5.14 -15.83
C LYS A 78 -27.29 -6.26 -14.78
N ARG A 79 -26.18 -6.61 -14.14
CA ARG A 79 -26.11 -7.66 -13.10
C ARG A 79 -26.91 -7.29 -11.86
N HIS A 80 -26.86 -6.02 -11.46
CA HIS A 80 -27.51 -5.50 -10.27
C HIS A 80 -28.92 -4.93 -10.52
N GLY A 81 -29.46 -5.05 -11.75
CA GLY A 81 -30.80 -4.56 -12.09
C GLY A 81 -30.97 -3.04 -11.99
N ILE A 82 -29.89 -2.26 -12.19
CA ILE A 82 -29.88 -0.80 -12.06
C ILE A 82 -29.31 -0.12 -13.30
N ALA A 83 -29.63 1.17 -13.49
CA ALA A 83 -29.04 1.97 -14.55
C ALA A 83 -27.52 2.10 -14.37
N GLU A 84 -26.78 2.18 -15.48
CA GLU A 84 -25.31 2.33 -15.49
C GLU A 84 -24.84 3.53 -14.65
N SER A 85 -25.52 4.67 -14.79
CA SER A 85 -25.22 5.88 -14.01
C SER A 85 -25.37 5.65 -12.51
N THR A 86 -26.44 4.94 -12.10
CA THR A 86 -26.69 4.56 -10.71
C THR A 86 -25.65 3.56 -10.20
N ALA A 87 -25.24 2.58 -11.03
CA ALA A 87 -24.20 1.62 -10.68
C ALA A 87 -22.87 2.32 -10.40
N ARG A 88 -22.47 3.25 -11.29
CA ARG A 88 -21.26 4.06 -11.13
C ARG A 88 -21.30 4.91 -9.86
N GLU A 89 -22.43 5.57 -9.58
CA GLU A 89 -22.59 6.40 -8.39
C GLU A 89 -22.54 5.56 -7.10
N LYS A 90 -23.24 4.42 -7.07
CA LYS A 90 -23.20 3.48 -5.94
C LYS A 90 -21.79 2.95 -5.71
N LEU A 91 -21.11 2.50 -6.77
CA LEU A 91 -19.72 2.02 -6.70
C LEU A 91 -18.79 3.08 -6.12
N ASN A 92 -18.83 4.31 -6.64
CA ASN A 92 -18.00 5.41 -6.13
C ASN A 92 -18.24 5.72 -4.65
N ARG A 93 -19.51 5.72 -4.21
CA ARG A 93 -19.85 5.92 -2.80
C ARG A 93 -19.32 4.79 -1.92
N ASN A 94 -19.42 3.54 -2.37
CA ASN A 94 -18.94 2.39 -1.61
C ASN A 94 -17.40 2.39 -1.55
N LEU A 95 -16.70 2.70 -2.65
CA LEU A 95 -15.25 2.86 -2.67
C LEU A 95 -14.78 3.98 -1.73
N HIS A 96 -15.51 5.10 -1.66
CA HIS A 96 -15.18 6.18 -0.73
C HIS A 96 -15.29 5.75 0.73
N ARG A 97 -16.34 4.99 1.07
CA ARG A 97 -16.51 4.43 2.42
C ARG A 97 -15.41 3.41 2.75
N LEU A 98 -15.09 2.52 1.81
CA LEU A 98 -14.01 1.56 1.97
C LEU A 98 -12.65 2.23 2.18
N ARG A 99 -12.34 3.29 1.41
CA ARG A 99 -11.10 4.07 1.61
C ARG A 99 -11.03 4.69 3.00
N LYS A 100 -12.14 5.27 3.50
CA LYS A 100 -12.17 5.83 4.86
C LYS A 100 -11.87 4.78 5.93
N LEU A 101 -12.43 3.57 5.79
CA LEU A 101 -12.12 2.45 6.68
C LEU A 101 -10.66 2.02 6.57
N ALA A 102 -10.13 1.88 5.35
CA ALA A 102 -8.73 1.53 5.12
C ALA A 102 -7.77 2.56 5.75
N TYR A 103 -8.05 3.87 5.64
CA TYR A 103 -7.24 4.90 6.29
C TYR A 103 -7.30 4.84 7.82
N LYS A 104 -8.48 4.56 8.38
CA LYS A 104 -8.64 4.35 9.83
C LYS A 104 -7.78 3.18 10.30
N ASN A 105 -7.83 2.06 9.59
CA ASN A 105 -7.08 0.85 9.92
C ASN A 105 -5.57 1.03 9.71
N LEU A 106 -5.16 1.80 8.68
CA LEU A 106 -3.76 2.16 8.48
C LEU A 106 -3.22 2.98 9.66
N SER A 107 -3.96 4.01 10.07
CA SER A 107 -3.57 4.84 11.21
C SER A 107 -3.45 4.02 12.51
N PHE A 108 -4.34 3.04 12.71
CA PHE A 108 -4.24 2.11 13.83
C PHE A 108 -2.94 1.28 13.77
N LEU A 109 -2.63 0.68 12.61
CA LEU A 109 -1.40 -0.10 12.38
C LEU A 109 -0.11 0.74 12.42
N GLU A 110 -0.20 2.05 12.19
CA GLU A 110 0.93 2.97 12.34
C GLU A 110 1.18 3.28 13.83
N ASN A 111 0.12 3.47 14.61
CA ASN A 111 0.21 3.80 16.03
C ASN A 111 0.61 2.61 16.91
N GLU A 112 0.16 1.37 16.63
CA GLU A 112 0.56 0.17 17.40
C GLU A 112 2.08 -0.12 17.36
N TYR A 113 2.80 0.42 16.37
CA TYR A 113 4.26 0.25 16.24
C TYR A 113 5.07 1.36 16.89
N LEU A 114 4.43 2.42 17.42
CA LEU A 114 5.11 3.50 18.15
C LEU A 114 5.18 3.25 19.66
N ASP A 115 4.40 2.29 20.17
CA ASP A 115 4.32 1.95 21.60
C ASP A 115 5.17 0.71 22.00
N ASN A 116 6.04 0.21 21.12
CA ASN A 116 7.03 -0.86 21.41
C ASN A 116 8.45 -0.39 21.10
#